data_AF-A0AA48M6P6-F1
#
_entry.id   AF-A0AA48M6P6-F1
#
_cell.length_a   1.000
_cell.length_b   1.000
_cell.length_c   1.000
_cell.angle_alpha   90.00
_cell.angle_beta   90.00
_cell.angle_gamma   90.00
#
_symmetry.space_group_name_H-M   'P 1'
#
loop_
_entity.id
_entity.type
_entity.pdbx_description
1 polymer ?
#
loop_
_entity_poly.entity_id
_entity_poly.type
_entity_poly.pdbx_seq_one_letter_code
_entity_poly.pdbx_strand_id
1 'polypeptide(L)'
;MCGRFTLVTYPEKLMSRFHLQEIPFDLRPRYNIALGQQIPAILADGGRHRIGQLRWGLVPSWAQDDKIGYKMINARAETLQEKPAFRRLFERKRCMIPADGFFEWKQMDGRKQPMRLTMRSGELFAFAGLFDTWTAPDGQKLHTCTIITTRPN
;
A
#
# COMPACT_ATOMS: atom_id res chain seq x y z
N MET A 1 -12.61 5.66 -0.33
CA MET A 1 -11.24 5.82 0.19
C MET A 1 -10.90 4.54 0.92
N CYS A 2 -10.02 3.71 0.36
CA CYS A 2 -9.68 2.44 0.99
C CYS A 2 -8.86 2.69 2.27
N GLY A 3 -9.40 2.29 3.42
CA GLY A 3 -8.75 2.41 4.74
C GLY A 3 -8.43 1.07 5.40
N ARG A 4 -8.91 -0.03 4.82
CA ARG A 4 -8.63 -1.40 5.27
C ARG A 4 -8.60 -2.35 4.09
N PHE A 5 -7.69 -3.32 4.14
CA PHE A 5 -7.65 -4.39 3.15
C PHE A 5 -7.29 -5.74 3.76
N THR A 6 -7.36 -6.78 2.94
CA THR A 6 -6.99 -8.14 3.31
C THR A 6 -5.85 -8.63 2.44
N LEU A 7 -5.02 -9.49 3.02
CA LEU A 7 -4.08 -10.32 2.29
C LEU A 7 -4.10 -11.72 2.91
N VAL A 8 -5.02 -12.54 2.46
CA VAL A 8 -5.20 -13.93 2.89
C VAL A 8 -4.75 -14.84 1.75
N THR A 9 -3.46 -15.20 1.75
CA THR A 9 -2.85 -16.01 0.71
C THR A 9 -1.69 -16.83 1.25
N TYR A 10 -1.28 -17.84 0.48
CA TYR A 10 -0.03 -18.56 0.67
C TYR A 10 1.12 -17.86 -0.07
N PRO A 11 2.37 -17.98 0.42
CA PRO A 11 3.57 -17.45 -0.22
C PRO A 11 3.67 -17.81 -1.71
N GLU A 12 3.41 -19.06 -2.08
CA GLU A 12 3.58 -19.58 -3.44
C GLU A 12 2.63 -18.90 -4.43
N LYS A 13 1.38 -18.68 -4.01
CA LYS A 13 0.39 -17.98 -4.83
C LYS A 13 0.77 -16.52 -5.05
N LEU A 14 1.34 -15.86 -4.04
CA LEU A 14 1.84 -14.48 -4.15
C LEU A 14 3.06 -14.41 -5.07
N MET A 15 4.01 -15.32 -4.89
CA MET A 15 5.23 -15.40 -5.68
C MET A 15 4.94 -15.66 -7.15
N SER A 16 4.07 -16.64 -7.45
CA SER A 16 3.65 -16.95 -8.82
C SER A 16 2.94 -15.77 -9.48
N ARG A 17 1.96 -15.17 -8.80
CA ARG A 17 1.15 -14.07 -9.35
C ARG A 17 1.96 -12.80 -9.68
N PHE A 18 3.01 -12.53 -8.92
CA PHE A 18 3.80 -11.31 -9.03
C PHE A 18 5.26 -11.57 -9.43
N HIS A 19 5.60 -12.78 -9.88
CA HIS A 19 6.95 -13.16 -10.32
C HIS A 19 8.05 -12.83 -9.29
N LEU A 20 7.80 -13.15 -8.03
CA LEU A 20 8.77 -12.96 -6.94
C LEU A 20 9.69 -14.19 -6.83
N GLN A 21 10.98 -13.95 -6.63
CA GLN A 21 11.97 -15.02 -6.41
C GLN A 21 11.96 -15.55 -4.98
N GLU A 22 11.69 -14.67 -4.02
CA GLU A 22 11.64 -14.98 -2.58
C GLU A 22 10.73 -14.00 -1.84
N ILE A 23 10.34 -14.38 -0.63
CA ILE A 23 9.70 -13.50 0.35
C ILE A 23 10.59 -13.48 1.59
N PRO A 24 11.33 -12.39 1.87
CA PRO A 24 12.36 -12.36 2.91
C PRO A 24 11.78 -12.11 4.31
N PHE A 25 10.54 -12.50 4.55
CA PHE A 25 9.83 -12.34 5.83
C PHE A 25 8.72 -13.38 5.97
N ASP A 26 8.30 -13.65 7.20
CA ASP A 26 7.18 -14.54 7.49
C ASP A 26 5.85 -13.92 7.02
N LEU A 27 5.35 -14.39 5.87
CA LEU A 27 4.08 -13.95 5.31
C LEU A 27 2.92 -14.71 5.97
N ARG A 28 2.24 -14.04 6.90
CA ARG A 28 1.02 -14.56 7.53
C ARG A 28 -0.25 -14.01 6.88
N PRO A 29 -1.32 -14.82 6.76
CA PRO A 29 -2.63 -14.34 6.36
C PRO A 29 -3.15 -13.24 7.28
N ARG A 30 -3.65 -12.14 6.69
CA ARG A 30 -4.17 -10.99 7.44
C ARG A 30 -5.55 -10.59 6.93
N TYR A 31 -6.56 -10.83 7.76
CA TYR A 31 -7.98 -10.50 7.51
C TYR A 31 -8.33 -9.03 7.80
N ASN A 32 -7.40 -8.28 8.38
CA ASN A 32 -7.59 -6.89 8.74
C ASN A 32 -6.24 -6.15 8.72
N ILE A 33 -5.88 -5.65 7.55
CA ILE A 33 -4.76 -4.72 7.40
C ILE A 33 -5.29 -3.30 7.54
N ALA A 34 -4.72 -2.54 8.47
CA ALA A 34 -5.12 -1.18 8.81
C ALA A 34 -3.95 -0.19 8.66
N LEU A 35 -4.28 1.10 8.66
CA LEU A 35 -3.30 2.19 8.58
C LEU A 35 -2.22 2.08 9.65
N GLY A 36 -1.01 2.55 9.34
CA GLY A 36 0.15 2.55 10.22
C GLY A 36 0.85 1.20 10.35
N GLN A 37 0.27 0.10 9.86
CA GLN A 37 0.88 -1.22 9.92
C GLN A 37 1.96 -1.39 8.84
N GLN A 38 2.92 -2.27 9.10
CA GLN A 38 3.84 -2.78 8.08
C GLN A 38 3.05 -3.67 7.11
N ILE A 39 3.17 -3.41 5.81
CA ILE A 39 2.45 -4.14 4.75
C ILE A 39 3.41 -4.58 3.65
N PRO A 40 3.16 -5.73 3.00
CA PRO A 40 3.94 -6.13 1.84
C PRO A 40 3.83 -5.10 0.72
N ALA A 41 4.96 -4.75 0.13
CA ALA A 41 5.03 -3.91 -1.06
C ALA A 41 6.05 -4.49 -2.02
N ILE A 42 5.68 -4.53 -3.30
CA ILE A 42 6.48 -5.09 -4.38
C ILE A 42 7.07 -3.93 -5.18
N LEU A 43 8.38 -3.97 -5.38
CA LEU A 43 9.16 -2.97 -6.09
C LEU A 43 9.83 -3.60 -7.30
N ALA A 44 10.00 -2.81 -8.35
CA ALA A 44 10.86 -3.19 -9.47
C ALA A 44 12.34 -3.03 -9.07
N ASP A 45 13.15 -4.04 -9.35
CA ASP A 45 14.60 -4.04 -9.13
C ASP A 45 15.31 -4.68 -10.33
N GLY A 46 15.92 -3.85 -11.18
CA GLY A 46 16.71 -4.32 -12.32
C GLY A 46 15.99 -5.27 -13.28
N GLY A 47 14.68 -5.08 -13.50
CA GLY A 47 13.85 -5.97 -14.33
C GLY A 47 13.26 -7.17 -13.60
N ARG A 48 13.51 -7.30 -12.29
CA ARG A 48 12.88 -8.29 -11.39
C ARG A 48 11.92 -7.60 -10.42
N HIS A 49 11.11 -8.40 -9.73
CA HIS A 49 10.30 -7.92 -8.62
C HIS A 49 10.89 -8.38 -7.29
N ARG A 50 10.98 -7.44 -6.34
CA ARG A 50 11.34 -7.71 -4.94
C ARG A 50 10.20 -7.27 -4.03
N ILE A 51 9.99 -8.03 -2.98
CA ILE A 51 8.98 -7.72 -1.97
C ILE A 51 9.66 -7.37 -0.64
N GLY A 52 9.14 -6.35 0.02
CA GLY A 52 9.55 -5.95 1.37
C GLY A 52 8.35 -5.49 2.19
N GLN A 53 8.60 -5.09 3.43
CA GLN A 53 7.59 -4.51 4.31
C GLN A 53 7.76 -2.99 4.40
N LEU A 54 6.68 -2.26 4.13
CA LEU A 54 6.63 -0.80 4.23
C LEU A 54 5.51 -0.38 5.17
N ARG A 55 5.70 0.69 5.94
CA ARG A 55 4.62 1.25 6.77
C ARG A 55 3.56 1.90 5.88
N TRP A 56 2.29 1.52 6.03
CA TRP A 56 1.20 2.18 5.32
C TRP A 56 0.84 3.52 5.98
N GLY A 57 1.12 4.61 5.28
CA GLY A 57 1.09 5.98 5.82
C GLY A 57 2.40 6.67 5.47
N LEU A 58 2.44 7.29 4.30
CA LEU A 58 3.65 7.82 3.69
C LEU A 58 4.24 8.96 4.51
N VAL A 59 5.52 8.87 4.82
CA VAL A 59 6.32 9.95 5.40
C VAL A 59 7.27 10.45 4.32
N PRO A 60 7.06 11.66 3.78
CA PRO A 60 7.97 12.24 2.81
C PRO A 60 9.38 12.38 3.40
N SER A 61 10.41 12.15 2.59
CA SER A 61 11.81 12.19 3.05
C SER A 61 12.24 13.52 3.70
N TRP A 62 11.54 14.61 3.39
CA TRP A 62 11.78 15.97 3.90
C TRP A 62 10.92 16.33 5.13
N ALA A 63 10.05 15.44 5.58
CA ALA A 63 9.20 15.70 6.75
C ALA A 63 10.04 15.86 8.02
N GLN A 64 9.61 16.72 8.94
CA GLN A 64 10.26 16.91 10.23
C GLN A 64 9.86 15.85 11.26
N ASP A 65 8.64 15.30 11.16
CA ASP A 65 8.05 14.33 12.08
C ASP A 65 7.30 13.26 11.27
N ASP A 66 7.41 12.00 11.69
CA ASP A 66 6.84 10.84 11.01
C ASP A 66 5.31 10.70 11.16
N LYS A 67 4.70 11.44 12.10
CA LYS A 67 3.24 11.51 12.32
C LYS A 67 2.49 12.05 11.13
N ILE A 68 3.14 12.77 10.20
CA ILE A 68 2.50 13.17 8.95
C ILE A 68 1.95 11.95 8.18
N GLY A 69 2.56 10.78 8.36
CA GLY A 69 2.13 9.52 7.77
C GLY A 69 0.67 9.15 8.05
N TYR A 70 0.12 9.51 9.21
CA TYR A 70 -1.28 9.26 9.55
C TYR A 70 -2.28 10.00 8.64
N LYS A 71 -1.84 11.07 7.98
CA LYS A 71 -2.64 11.86 7.02
C LYS A 71 -2.36 11.48 5.56
N MET A 72 -1.42 10.57 5.31
CA MET A 72 -0.88 10.28 3.98
C MET A 72 -1.05 8.81 3.56
N ILE A 73 -2.11 8.18 4.03
CA ILE A 73 -2.45 6.78 3.71
C ILE A 73 -2.88 6.59 2.25
N ASN A 74 -3.42 7.63 1.61
CA ASN A 74 -3.91 7.58 0.23
C ASN A 74 -3.43 8.80 -0.58
N ALA A 75 -3.15 8.59 -1.87
CA ALA A 75 -2.83 9.61 -2.86
C ALA A 75 -3.88 9.60 -3.99
N ARG A 76 -4.51 10.74 -4.26
CA ARG A 76 -5.53 10.85 -5.33
C ARG A 76 -4.86 10.91 -6.70
N ALA A 77 -5.22 9.98 -7.59
CA ALA A 77 -4.73 9.91 -8.97
C ALA A 77 -4.84 11.26 -9.70
N GLU A 78 -5.91 12.00 -9.45
CA GLU A 78 -6.22 13.28 -10.08
C GLU A 78 -5.23 14.41 -9.73
N THR A 79 -4.53 14.32 -8.59
CA THR A 79 -3.70 15.44 -8.08
C THR A 79 -2.29 15.02 -7.67
N LEU A 80 -1.95 13.73 -7.71
CA LEU A 80 -0.66 13.25 -7.20
C LEU A 80 0.55 13.80 -7.98
N GLN A 81 0.37 14.21 -9.23
CA GLN A 81 1.45 14.81 -10.03
C GLN A 81 1.68 16.29 -9.70
N GLU A 82 0.73 16.94 -9.03
CA GLU A 82 0.83 18.36 -8.65
C GLU A 82 1.35 18.53 -7.23
N LYS A 83 1.02 17.58 -6.34
CA LYS A 83 1.36 17.66 -4.92
C LYS A 83 2.85 17.38 -4.67
N PRO A 84 3.59 18.28 -4.00
CA PRO A 84 5.02 18.09 -3.72
C PRO A 84 5.36 16.77 -3.02
N ALA A 85 4.45 16.29 -2.17
CA ALA A 85 4.64 15.06 -1.41
C ALA A 85 4.59 13.79 -2.26
N PHE A 86 4.04 13.84 -3.49
CA PHE A 86 3.85 12.67 -4.34
C PHE A 86 4.52 12.80 -5.71
N ARG A 87 4.61 14.01 -6.28
CA ARG A 87 5.09 14.25 -7.65
C ARG A 87 6.42 13.54 -7.96
N ARG A 88 7.44 13.74 -7.11
CA ARG A 88 8.77 13.11 -7.29
C ARG A 88 8.73 11.59 -7.11
N LEU A 89 7.85 11.10 -6.23
CA LEU A 89 7.70 9.67 -5.97
C LEU A 89 7.00 8.97 -7.14
N PHE A 90 6.05 9.63 -7.78
CA PHE A 90 5.35 9.08 -8.94
C PHE A 90 6.29 8.71 -10.08
N GLU A 91 7.33 9.51 -10.31
CA GLU A 91 8.32 9.27 -11.36
C GLU A 91 9.24 8.08 -11.06
N ARG A 92 9.60 7.85 -9.79
CA ARG A 92 10.77 7.01 -9.45
C ARG A 92 10.55 5.98 -8.33
N LYS A 93 9.48 6.12 -7.55
CA LYS A 93 9.25 5.38 -6.31
C LYS A 93 7.86 4.75 -6.30
N ARG A 94 7.58 3.98 -7.34
CA ARG A 94 6.33 3.23 -7.51
C ARG A 94 6.45 1.85 -6.87
N CYS A 95 5.38 1.37 -6.27
CA CYS A 95 5.26 0.01 -5.76
C CYS A 95 3.88 -0.57 -6.05
N MET A 96 3.77 -1.89 -5.96
CA MET A 96 2.50 -2.61 -5.97
C MET A 96 2.21 -3.13 -4.56
N ILE A 97 1.00 -2.91 -4.06
CA ILE A 97 0.58 -3.38 -2.74
C ILE A 97 -0.40 -4.54 -2.95
N PRO A 98 0.03 -5.81 -2.77
CA PRO A 98 -0.82 -6.96 -3.04
C PRO A 98 -1.96 -7.08 -2.02
N ALA A 99 -3.13 -7.51 -2.50
CA ALA A 99 -4.33 -7.73 -1.71
C ALA A 99 -5.20 -8.85 -2.31
N ASP A 100 -6.01 -9.50 -1.49
CA ASP A 100 -7.09 -10.40 -1.93
C ASP A 100 -8.49 -9.77 -1.79
N GLY A 101 -8.58 -8.61 -1.12
CA GLY A 101 -9.80 -7.85 -0.98
C GLY A 101 -9.59 -6.55 -0.21
N PHE A 102 -10.60 -5.69 -0.21
CA PHE A 102 -10.61 -4.48 0.61
C PHE A 102 -11.98 -4.12 1.15
N PHE A 103 -12.01 -3.28 2.18
CA PHE A 103 -13.26 -2.85 2.80
C PHE A 103 -13.59 -1.40 2.45
N GLU A 104 -14.85 -1.18 2.12
CA GLU A 104 -15.49 0.12 2.09
C GLU A 104 -16.79 0.08 2.87
N TRP A 105 -17.24 1.23 3.37
CA TRP A 105 -18.46 1.33 4.16
C TRP A 105 -19.54 2.00 3.33
N LYS A 106 -20.55 1.22 2.96
CA LYS A 106 -21.73 1.71 2.27
C LYS A 106 -22.64 2.40 3.28
N GLN A 107 -23.05 3.63 2.98
CA GLN A 107 -24.08 4.32 3.75
C GLN A 107 -25.44 3.71 3.40
N MET A 108 -26.17 3.25 4.41
CA MET A 108 -27.50 2.65 4.30
C MET A 108 -28.34 3.12 5.49
N ASP A 109 -29.40 3.89 5.25
CA ASP A 109 -30.37 4.32 6.26
C ASP A 109 -29.75 4.88 7.55
N GLY A 110 -28.77 5.78 7.40
CA GLY A 110 -28.06 6.40 8.53
C GLY A 110 -27.03 5.50 9.23
N ARG A 111 -26.82 4.27 8.75
CA ARG A 111 -25.80 3.33 9.23
C ARG A 111 -24.72 3.06 8.18
N LYS A 112 -23.55 2.64 8.63
CA LYS A 112 -22.43 2.23 7.78
C LYS A 112 -22.33 0.71 7.74
N GLN A 113 -22.63 0.11 6.59
CA GLN A 113 -22.47 -1.32 6.35
C GLN A 113 -21.08 -1.59 5.75
N PRO A 114 -20.20 -2.40 6.40
CA PRO A 114 -18.94 -2.80 5.80
C PRO A 114 -19.20 -3.76 4.63
N MET A 115 -18.53 -3.48 3.51
CA MET A 115 -18.55 -4.27 2.28
C MET A 115 -17.12 -4.72 1.99
N ARG A 116 -16.90 -6.03 1.87
CA ARG A 116 -15.62 -6.57 1.36
C ARG A 116 -15.71 -6.70 -0.17
N LEU A 117 -14.87 -5.96 -0.87
CA LEU A 117 -14.75 -5.99 -2.33
C LEU A 117 -13.59 -6.91 -2.71
N THR A 118 -13.82 -7.74 -3.72
CA THR A 118 -12.86 -8.72 -4.23
C THR A 118 -12.96 -8.82 -5.75
N MET A 119 -11.92 -9.39 -6.39
CA MET A 119 -11.98 -9.73 -7.81
C MET A 119 -13.00 -10.85 -8.04
N ARG A 120 -13.79 -10.74 -9.12
CA ARG A 120 -14.74 -11.79 -9.52
C ARG A 120 -14.06 -13.16 -9.72
N SER A 121 -12.82 -13.15 -10.20
CA SER A 121 -12.01 -14.37 -10.40
C SER A 121 -11.51 -15.00 -9.09
N GLY A 122 -11.58 -14.29 -7.95
CA GLY A 122 -10.94 -14.73 -6.71
C GLY A 122 -9.41 -14.67 -6.72
N GLU A 123 -8.82 -14.08 -7.77
CA GLU A 123 -7.37 -13.88 -7.85
C GLU A 123 -6.90 -12.72 -6.98
N LEU A 124 -5.61 -12.78 -6.62
CA LEU A 124 -4.92 -11.65 -6.03
C LEU A 124 -4.82 -10.50 -7.05
N PHE A 125 -4.96 -9.29 -6.54
CA PHE A 125 -4.70 -8.07 -7.26
C PHE A 125 -3.69 -7.22 -6.48
N ALA A 126 -3.29 -6.09 -7.05
CA ALA A 126 -2.48 -5.12 -6.33
C ALA A 126 -3.03 -3.72 -6.50
N PHE A 127 -2.95 -2.94 -5.43
CA PHE A 127 -3.09 -1.49 -5.54
C PHE A 127 -1.83 -0.90 -6.14
N ALA A 128 -2.00 0.12 -6.98
CA ALA A 128 -0.90 1.01 -7.32
C ALA A 128 -0.53 1.84 -6.09
N GLY A 129 0.76 1.93 -5.77
CA GLY A 129 1.26 2.67 -4.63
C GLY A 129 2.52 3.48 -4.93
N LEU A 130 2.81 4.41 -4.04
CA LEU A 130 4.07 5.13 -3.98
C LEU A 130 4.76 4.84 -2.66
N PHE A 131 6.08 4.89 -2.64
CA PHE A 131 6.86 4.71 -1.41
C PHE A 131 7.92 5.81 -1.25
N ASP A 132 8.38 5.99 -0.02
CA ASP A 132 9.52 6.86 0.29
C ASP A 132 10.30 6.30 1.48
N THR A 133 11.52 6.81 1.67
CA THR A 133 12.37 6.51 2.82
C THR A 133 12.63 7.79 3.58
N TRP A 134 12.11 7.87 4.80
CA TRP A 134 12.40 8.93 5.73
C TRP A 134 13.52 8.51 6.67
N THR A 135 14.41 9.43 7.03
CA THR A 135 15.49 9.17 7.99
C THR A 135 15.21 10.00 9.23
N ALA A 136 15.06 9.33 10.36
CA ALA A 136 14.84 9.97 11.65
C ALA A 136 16.07 10.76 12.10
N PRO A 137 15.94 11.70 13.06
CA PRO A 137 17.07 12.47 13.58
C PRO A 137 18.20 11.62 14.17
N ASP A 138 17.88 10.41 14.64
CA ASP A 138 18.84 9.43 15.17
C ASP A 138 19.48 8.54 14.09
N GLY A 139 19.16 8.78 12.80
CA GLY A 139 19.67 8.04 11.66
C GLY A 139 18.87 6.79 11.28
N GLN A 140 17.84 6.41 12.04
CA GLN A 140 17.01 5.25 11.69
C GLN A 140 16.21 5.51 10.40
N LYS A 141 16.23 4.55 9.49
CA LYS A 141 15.47 4.63 8.23
C LYS A 141 14.09 4.02 8.41
N LEU A 142 13.08 4.76 7.97
CA LEU A 142 11.70 4.33 7.92
C LEU A 142 11.24 4.30 6.47
N HIS A 143 10.91 3.12 5.99
CA HIS A 143 10.33 2.93 4.66
C HIS A 143 8.80 2.93 4.75
N THR A 144 8.15 3.80 3.98
CA THR A 144 6.71 4.03 4.06
C THR A 144 6.07 4.04 2.68
N CYS A 145 4.75 3.82 2.61
CA CYS A 145 4.01 3.83 1.37
C CYS A 145 2.61 4.44 1.49
N THR A 146 2.02 4.75 0.34
CA THR A 146 0.65 5.24 0.17
C THR A 146 -0.03 4.48 -0.97
N ILE A 147 -1.35 4.30 -0.87
CA ILE A 147 -2.15 3.69 -1.93
C ILE A 147 -2.70 4.79 -2.85
N ILE A 148 -2.61 4.59 -4.16
CA ILE A 148 -3.23 5.48 -5.13
C ILE A 148 -4.72 5.15 -5.22
N THR A 149 -5.56 6.17 -5.05
CA THR A 149 -7.02 6.09 -5.19
C THR A 149 -7.47 6.81 -6.45
N THR A 150 -8.56 6.33 -7.05
CA THR A 150 -9.22 6.96 -8.21
C THR A 150 -10.72 7.05 -7.96
N ARG A 151 -11.46 7.61 -8.93
CA ARG A 151 -12.92 7.62 -8.94
C ARG A 151 -13.46 6.18 -8.95
N PRO A 152 -14.55 5.89 -8.21
CA PRO A 152 -15.27 4.62 -8.31
C PRO A 152 -15.76 4.38 -9.74
N ASN A 153 -15.91 3.10 -10.10
CA ASN A 153 -16.45 2.64 -11.37
C ASN A 153 -17.97 2.54 -11.40
#